data_AF-A0A3N2F9C4-F1
#
_entry.id   AF-A0A3N2F9C4-F1
#
_cell.length_a   1.000
_cell.length_b   1.000
_cell.length_c   1.000
_cell.angle_alpha   90.00
_cell.angle_beta   90.00
_cell.angle_gamma   90.00
#
_symmetry.space_group_name_H-M   'P 1'
#
loop_
_entity.id
_entity.type
_entity.pdbx_description
1 polymer ?
#
loop_
_entity_poly.entity_id
_entity_poly.type
_entity_poly.pdbx_seq_one_letter_code
_entity_poly.pdbx_strand_id
1 'polypeptide(L)'
;MIGLVERWLHGPPAPRQEATLIRVLQSPALRDQATLQIALGCETAFEERRRQKRLEEEQVRTGRSMDELVEGDADAGLEDAHDLLSASLMMGTGPGPDLERTERATGRLARAAALAPVEARPPVLTVLAWCWWALGVSSIATRHLEEALRIDPHYSLAKLHRSVLEIRAVPDWVLDSATRSLDRAAAHV
;
A
#
# COMPACT_ATOMS: atom_id res chain seq x y z
N MET A 1 -15.42 -3.25 -5.36
CA MET A 1 -13.95 -3.35 -5.23
C MET A 1 -13.58 -4.12 -3.96
N ILE A 2 -13.98 -3.67 -2.76
CA ILE A 2 -13.60 -4.28 -1.47
C ILE A 2 -13.74 -5.81 -1.42
N GLY A 3 -14.90 -6.36 -1.76
CA GLY A 3 -15.10 -7.82 -1.77
C GLY A 3 -14.25 -8.58 -2.81
N LEU A 4 -13.72 -7.91 -3.84
CA LEU A 4 -12.76 -8.52 -4.79
C LEU A 4 -11.43 -8.79 -4.09
N VAL A 5 -10.90 -7.81 -3.36
CA VAL A 5 -9.60 -7.93 -2.67
C VAL A 5 -9.67 -9.02 -1.60
N GLU A 6 -10.75 -9.10 -0.81
CA GLU A 6 -10.90 -10.17 0.19
C GLU A 6 -10.97 -11.56 -0.46
N ARG A 7 -11.72 -11.70 -1.56
CA ARG A 7 -11.77 -12.98 -2.29
C ARG A 7 -10.43 -13.33 -2.94
N TRP A 8 -9.73 -12.33 -3.47
CA TRP A 8 -8.40 -12.55 -4.04
C TRP A 8 -7.35 -12.86 -2.95
N LEU A 9 -7.48 -12.31 -1.74
CA LEU A 9 -6.53 -12.55 -0.66
C LEU A 9 -6.77 -13.89 0.04
N HIS A 10 -8.04 -14.22 0.34
CA HIS A 10 -8.40 -15.39 1.16
C HIS A 10 -8.96 -16.57 0.36
N GLY A 11 -9.46 -16.35 -0.85
CA GLY A 11 -10.04 -17.40 -1.68
C GLY A 11 -9.00 -18.27 -2.41
N PRO A 12 -9.43 -19.34 -3.07
CA PRO A 12 -8.54 -20.11 -3.94
C PRO A 12 -8.03 -19.25 -5.12
N PRO A 13 -6.81 -19.48 -5.64
CA PRO A 13 -6.30 -18.76 -6.80
C PRO A 13 -7.24 -18.93 -8.01
N ALA A 14 -7.65 -17.83 -8.63
CA ALA A 14 -8.49 -17.83 -9.81
C ALA A 14 -7.98 -16.83 -10.85
N PRO A 15 -7.69 -17.24 -12.11
CA PRO A 15 -7.10 -16.37 -13.13
C PRO A 15 -7.90 -15.08 -13.37
N ARG A 16 -9.24 -15.16 -13.32
CA ARG A 16 -10.11 -13.98 -13.46
C ARG A 16 -9.93 -12.98 -12.32
N GLN A 17 -9.72 -13.45 -11.09
CA GLN A 17 -9.50 -12.58 -9.94
C GLN A 17 -8.13 -11.92 -10.03
N GLU A 18 -7.10 -12.65 -10.44
CA GLU A 18 -5.74 -12.13 -10.67
C GLU A 18 -5.73 -11.03 -11.74
N ALA A 19 -6.32 -11.30 -12.91
CA ALA A 19 -6.44 -10.31 -13.98
C ALA A 19 -7.25 -9.08 -13.54
N THR A 20 -8.29 -9.28 -12.73
CA THR A 20 -9.09 -8.15 -12.23
C THR A 20 -8.28 -7.32 -11.22
N LEU A 21 -7.51 -7.94 -10.32
CA LEU A 21 -6.63 -7.22 -9.43
C LEU A 21 -5.57 -6.43 -10.19
N ILE A 22 -4.89 -7.04 -11.17
CA ILE A 22 -3.87 -6.36 -11.97
C ILE A 22 -4.45 -5.09 -12.58
N ARG A 23 -5.67 -5.17 -13.15
CA ARG A 23 -6.37 -4.00 -13.68
C ARG A 23 -6.74 -2.97 -12.60
N VAL A 24 -7.15 -3.41 -11.41
CA VAL A 24 -7.45 -2.53 -10.27
C VAL A 24 -6.21 -1.71 -9.88
N LEU A 25 -5.04 -2.36 -9.79
CA LEU A 25 -3.79 -1.70 -9.39
C LEU A 25 -3.30 -0.66 -10.41
N GLN A 26 -3.80 -0.67 -11.64
CA GLN A 26 -3.48 0.38 -12.63
C GLN A 26 -4.15 1.73 -12.33
N SER A 27 -5.22 1.75 -11.55
CA SER A 27 -5.87 2.99 -11.12
C SER A 27 -5.25 3.46 -9.81
N PRO A 28 -4.69 4.69 -9.72
CA PRO A 28 -4.07 5.19 -8.49
C PRO A 28 -4.99 5.08 -7.27
N ALA A 29 -6.20 5.64 -7.34
CA ALA A 29 -7.15 5.61 -6.24
C ALA A 29 -7.53 4.18 -5.81
N LEU A 30 -7.75 3.27 -6.76
CA LEU A 30 -8.12 1.90 -6.43
C LEU A 30 -6.93 1.07 -5.93
N ARG A 31 -5.72 1.37 -6.39
CA ARG A 31 -4.46 0.75 -5.93
C ARG A 31 -4.18 1.13 -4.48
N ASP A 32 -4.33 2.40 -4.15
CA ASP A 32 -4.05 2.89 -2.80
C ASP A 32 -5.07 2.31 -1.81
N GLN A 33 -6.37 2.32 -2.20
CA GLN A 33 -7.42 1.61 -1.46
C GLN A 33 -7.12 0.11 -1.29
N ALA A 34 -6.66 -0.57 -2.35
CA ALA A 34 -6.33 -1.99 -2.28
C ALA A 34 -5.12 -2.28 -1.38
N THR A 35 -4.12 -1.39 -1.38
CA THR A 35 -2.92 -1.51 -0.54
C THR A 35 -3.28 -1.36 0.94
N LEU A 36 -4.08 -0.35 1.30
CA LEU A 36 -4.60 -0.17 2.65
C LEU A 36 -5.49 -1.34 3.07
N GLN A 37 -6.33 -1.86 2.16
CA GLN A 37 -7.15 -3.02 2.45
C GLN A 37 -6.33 -4.30 2.69
N ILE A 38 -5.25 -4.51 1.94
CA ILE A 38 -4.30 -5.59 2.18
C ILE A 38 -3.71 -5.43 3.58
N ALA A 39 -3.28 -4.23 3.93
CA ALA A 39 -2.59 -3.92 5.16
C ALA A 39 -3.47 -4.01 6.42
N LEU A 40 -4.69 -3.49 6.37
CA LEU A 40 -5.50 -3.22 7.56
C LEU A 40 -6.89 -3.88 7.54
N GLY A 41 -7.30 -4.43 6.41
CA GLY A 41 -8.60 -5.10 6.28
C GLY A 41 -9.69 -4.28 5.60
N CYS A 42 -10.88 -4.86 5.52
CA CYS A 42 -11.98 -4.31 4.74
C CYS A 42 -12.63 -3.07 5.37
N GLU A 43 -12.57 -2.91 6.70
CA GLU A 43 -13.13 -1.76 7.42
C GLU A 43 -12.44 -0.46 7.00
N THR A 44 -11.11 -0.42 7.04
CA THR A 44 -10.29 0.69 6.53
C THR A 44 -10.61 0.97 5.06
N ALA A 45 -10.81 -0.06 4.25
CA ALA A 45 -11.16 0.10 2.84
C ALA A 45 -12.53 0.75 2.62
N PHE A 46 -13.49 0.55 3.53
CA PHE A 46 -14.79 1.23 3.49
C PHE A 46 -14.67 2.69 3.87
N GLU A 47 -13.82 3.02 4.85
CA GLU A 47 -13.54 4.40 5.27
C GLU A 47 -12.88 5.20 4.14
N GLU A 48 -11.79 4.69 3.55
CA GLU A 48 -11.16 5.28 2.37
C GLU A 48 -12.16 5.51 1.23
N ARG A 49 -13.03 4.51 0.98
CA ARG A 49 -14.01 4.64 -0.10
C ARG A 49 -15.05 5.72 0.17
N ARG A 50 -15.48 5.85 1.42
CA ARG A 50 -16.41 6.92 1.83
C ARG A 50 -15.74 8.28 1.66
N ARG A 51 -14.47 8.41 2.05
CA ARG A 51 -13.68 9.63 1.89
C ARG A 51 -13.50 10.00 0.42
N GLN A 52 -12.99 9.09 -0.39
CA GLN A 52 -12.79 9.29 -1.83
C GLN A 52 -14.07 9.80 -2.51
N LYS A 53 -15.21 9.22 -2.15
CA LYS A 53 -16.51 9.65 -2.66
C LYS A 53 -16.87 11.09 -2.25
N ARG A 54 -16.60 11.49 -0.99
CA ARG A 54 -16.82 12.87 -0.53
C ARG A 54 -15.95 13.85 -1.31
N LEU A 55 -14.67 13.53 -1.49
CA LEU A 55 -13.74 14.39 -2.23
C LEU A 55 -14.13 14.51 -3.71
N GLU A 56 -14.57 13.41 -4.34
CA GLU A 56 -15.09 13.44 -5.71
C GLU A 56 -16.36 14.31 -5.84
N GLU A 57 -17.30 14.18 -4.90
CA GLU A 57 -18.51 15.01 -4.85
C GLU A 57 -18.16 16.49 -4.67
N GLU A 58 -17.16 16.80 -3.85
CA GLU A 58 -16.68 18.15 -3.63
C GLU A 58 -15.93 18.72 -4.84
N GLN A 59 -15.14 17.90 -5.53
CA GLN A 59 -14.49 18.25 -6.79
C GLN A 59 -15.52 18.66 -7.84
N VAL A 60 -16.59 17.86 -7.99
CA VAL A 60 -17.70 18.16 -8.90
C VAL A 60 -18.43 19.44 -8.49
N ARG A 61 -18.64 19.65 -7.19
CA ARG A 61 -19.36 20.81 -6.65
C ARG A 61 -18.58 22.12 -6.78
N THR A 62 -17.26 22.09 -6.57
CA THR A 62 -16.40 23.28 -6.45
C THR A 62 -15.60 23.56 -7.72
N GLY A 63 -15.38 22.55 -8.57
CA GLY A 63 -14.49 22.64 -9.72
C GLY A 63 -13.00 22.67 -9.37
N ARG A 64 -12.65 22.59 -8.08
CA ARG A 64 -11.25 22.49 -7.61
C ARG A 64 -10.67 21.13 -7.98
N SER A 65 -9.37 21.06 -8.22
CA SER A 65 -8.65 19.80 -8.39
C SER A 65 -8.53 19.03 -7.07
N MET A 66 -8.19 17.74 -7.13
CA MET A 66 -7.94 16.93 -5.92
C MET A 66 -6.83 17.52 -5.07
N ASP A 67 -5.73 17.93 -5.70
CA ASP A 67 -4.56 18.48 -5.01
C ASP A 67 -4.93 19.77 -4.28
N GLU A 68 -5.69 20.67 -4.92
CA GLU A 68 -6.18 21.89 -4.27
C GLU A 68 -7.10 21.60 -3.08
N LEU A 69 -7.93 20.56 -3.14
CA LEU A 69 -8.81 20.17 -2.02
C LEU A 69 -7.98 19.64 -0.85
N VAL A 70 -7.04 18.73 -1.11
CA VAL A 70 -6.17 18.13 -0.07
C VAL A 70 -5.28 19.19 0.59
N GLU A 71 -4.67 20.09 -0.20
CA GLU A 71 -3.88 21.20 0.34
C GLU A 71 -4.74 22.13 1.22
N GLY A 72 -5.97 22.41 0.79
CA GLY A 72 -6.90 23.22 1.56
C GLY A 72 -7.31 22.59 2.89
N ASP A 73 -7.50 21.26 2.93
CA ASP A 73 -7.80 20.52 4.14
C ASP A 73 -6.60 20.51 5.11
N ALA A 74 -5.39 20.31 4.58
CA ALA A 74 -4.14 20.36 5.36
C ALA A 74 -3.92 21.74 5.99
N ASP A 75 -4.04 22.82 5.21
CA ASP A 75 -3.90 24.19 5.68
C ASP A 75 -4.95 24.55 6.75
N ALA A 76 -6.15 23.98 6.63
CA ALA A 76 -7.23 24.16 7.59
C ALA A 76 -7.14 23.24 8.81
N GLY A 77 -6.18 22.31 8.85
CA GLY A 77 -6.06 21.28 9.90
C GLY A 77 -7.26 20.33 9.94
N LEU A 78 -7.92 20.13 8.80
CA LEU A 78 -9.10 19.26 8.62
C LEU A 78 -8.72 17.86 8.15
N GLU A 79 -7.42 17.51 8.21
CA GLU A 79 -6.93 16.17 7.95
C GLU A 79 -7.65 15.16 8.85
N ASP A 80 -8.37 14.22 8.24
CA ASP A 80 -9.05 13.17 8.98
C ASP A 80 -7.98 12.27 9.65
N ALA A 81 -8.27 11.77 10.85
CA ALA A 81 -7.38 10.85 11.56
C ALA A 81 -7.01 9.63 10.70
N HIS A 82 -7.93 9.22 9.83
CA HIS A 82 -7.70 8.18 8.84
C HIS A 82 -6.58 8.52 7.85
N ASP A 83 -6.48 9.78 7.40
CA ASP A 83 -5.45 10.21 6.44
C ASP A 83 -4.06 10.17 7.05
N LEU A 84 -3.95 10.64 8.29
CA LEU A 84 -2.72 10.59 9.05
C LEU A 84 -2.28 9.14 9.32
N LEU A 85 -3.21 8.24 9.60
CA LEU A 85 -2.92 6.82 9.81
C LEU A 85 -2.49 6.14 8.51
N SER A 86 -3.21 6.36 7.40
CA SER A 86 -2.86 5.85 6.07
C SER A 86 -1.48 6.35 5.63
N ALA A 87 -1.20 7.65 5.79
CA ALA A 87 0.11 8.24 5.48
C ALA A 87 1.22 7.66 6.36
N SER A 88 0.99 7.54 7.67
CA SER A 88 1.96 6.97 8.62
C SER A 88 2.31 5.53 8.25
N LEU A 89 1.31 4.72 7.95
CA LEU A 89 1.50 3.34 7.48
C LEU A 89 2.33 3.29 6.19
N MET A 90 2.03 4.14 5.21
CA MET A 90 2.76 4.16 3.95
C MET A 90 4.20 4.67 4.11
N MET A 91 4.46 5.52 5.10
CA MET A 91 5.79 6.07 5.43
C MET A 91 6.57 5.24 6.46
N GLY A 92 5.97 4.20 7.04
CA GLY A 92 6.72 3.28 7.90
C GLY A 92 6.77 3.71 9.35
N THR A 93 5.83 4.54 9.76
CA THR A 93 5.73 5.13 11.10
C THR A 93 4.43 4.73 11.77
N GLY A 94 4.42 4.71 13.10
CA GLY A 94 3.22 4.37 13.87
C GLY A 94 2.83 2.90 13.79
N PRO A 95 1.53 2.57 13.93
CA PRO A 95 1.06 1.18 13.91
C PRO A 95 1.34 0.49 12.58
N GLY A 96 1.90 -0.72 12.65
CA GLY A 96 2.16 -1.55 11.47
C GLY A 96 0.90 -2.22 10.90
N PRO A 97 1.02 -2.83 9.71
CA PRO A 97 -0.07 -3.59 9.10
C PRO A 97 -0.34 -4.90 9.86
N ASP A 98 -1.46 -5.54 9.52
CA ASP A 98 -1.68 -6.96 9.80
C ASP A 98 -0.63 -7.80 9.06
N LEU A 99 0.23 -8.46 9.83
CA LEU A 99 1.36 -9.22 9.32
C LEU A 99 0.90 -10.41 8.47
N GLU A 100 -0.10 -11.16 8.93
CA GLU A 100 -0.57 -12.37 8.23
C GLU A 100 -1.18 -12.00 6.88
N ARG A 101 -1.97 -10.91 6.84
CA ARG A 101 -2.55 -10.40 5.59
C ARG A 101 -1.45 -9.94 4.64
N THR A 102 -0.44 -9.24 5.13
CA THR A 102 0.67 -8.71 4.34
C THR A 102 1.52 -9.83 3.74
N GLU A 103 1.86 -10.86 4.53
CA GLU A 103 2.59 -12.05 4.03
C GLU A 103 1.80 -12.78 2.94
N ARG A 104 0.50 -12.98 3.16
CA ARG A 104 -0.37 -13.63 2.18
C ARG A 104 -0.47 -12.81 0.89
N ALA A 105 -0.63 -11.50 1.01
CA ALA A 105 -0.69 -10.60 -0.14
C ALA A 105 0.63 -10.60 -0.91
N THR A 106 1.78 -10.64 -0.23
CA THR A 106 3.11 -10.72 -0.85
C THR A 106 3.21 -11.91 -1.80
N GLY A 107 2.82 -13.11 -1.36
CA GLY A 107 2.82 -14.30 -2.21
C GLY A 107 1.86 -14.19 -3.41
N ARG A 108 0.68 -13.60 -3.21
CA ARG A 108 -0.31 -13.42 -4.28
C ARG A 108 0.11 -12.35 -5.28
N LEU A 109 0.74 -11.27 -4.84
CA LEU A 109 1.27 -10.19 -5.67
C LEU A 109 2.48 -10.66 -6.48
N ALA A 110 3.36 -11.49 -5.91
CA ALA A 110 4.47 -12.10 -6.65
C ALA A 110 3.94 -12.91 -7.86
N ARG A 111 2.90 -13.71 -7.65
CA ARG A 111 2.21 -14.42 -8.73
C ARG A 111 1.54 -13.47 -9.72
N ALA A 112 0.84 -12.44 -9.24
CA ALA A 112 0.22 -11.45 -10.11
C ALA A 112 1.25 -10.70 -10.97
N ALA A 113 2.42 -10.37 -10.44
CA ALA A 113 3.50 -9.71 -11.16
C ALA A 113 4.07 -10.61 -12.29
N ALA A 114 4.18 -11.92 -12.02
CA ALA A 114 4.60 -12.91 -13.02
C ALA A 114 3.59 -13.09 -14.16
N LEU A 115 2.29 -12.93 -13.87
CA LEU A 115 1.21 -13.07 -14.85
C LEU A 115 0.87 -11.75 -15.57
N ALA A 116 1.26 -10.61 -15.02
CA ALA A 116 0.94 -9.31 -15.59
C ALA A 116 1.68 -9.09 -16.93
N PRO A 117 0.97 -8.56 -17.95
CA PRO A 117 1.60 -7.92 -19.10
C PRO A 117 2.65 -6.91 -18.63
N VAL A 118 3.72 -6.73 -19.40
CA VAL A 118 4.86 -5.90 -19.00
C VAL A 118 4.40 -4.48 -18.64
N GLU A 119 3.49 -3.91 -19.43
CA GLU A 119 2.95 -2.56 -19.27
C GLU A 119 2.07 -2.42 -18.02
N ALA A 120 1.47 -3.52 -17.57
CA ALA A 120 0.61 -3.58 -16.40
C ALA A 120 1.37 -3.90 -15.10
N ARG A 121 2.66 -4.24 -15.21
CA ARG A 121 3.46 -4.78 -14.11
C ARG A 121 3.96 -3.74 -13.10
N PRO A 122 4.31 -2.48 -13.46
CA PRO A 122 4.86 -1.51 -12.51
C PRO A 122 4.00 -1.29 -11.26
N PRO A 123 2.66 -1.09 -11.37
CA PRO A 123 1.83 -0.96 -10.17
C PRO A 123 1.84 -2.19 -9.26
N VAL A 124 1.86 -3.40 -9.85
CA VAL A 124 1.89 -4.66 -9.08
C VAL A 124 3.21 -4.80 -8.34
N LEU A 125 4.33 -4.52 -9.02
CA LEU A 125 5.67 -4.56 -8.42
C LEU A 125 5.84 -3.55 -7.32
N THR A 126 5.27 -2.36 -7.45
CA THR A 126 5.37 -1.31 -6.43
C THR A 126 4.60 -1.68 -5.16
N VAL A 127 3.38 -2.24 -5.27
CA VAL A 127 2.64 -2.73 -4.10
C VAL A 127 3.36 -3.95 -3.49
N LEU A 128 3.91 -4.85 -4.32
CA LEU A 128 4.72 -5.97 -3.85
C LEU A 128 5.97 -5.50 -3.08
N ALA A 129 6.64 -4.46 -3.59
CA ALA A 129 7.78 -3.86 -2.93
C ALA A 129 7.40 -3.28 -1.56
N TRP A 130 6.28 -2.55 -1.49
CA TRP A 130 5.76 -2.05 -0.23
C TRP A 130 5.49 -3.18 0.77
N CYS A 131 4.88 -4.29 0.36
CA CYS A 131 4.66 -5.44 1.24
C CYS A 131 5.99 -6.03 1.74
N TRP A 132 6.99 -6.23 0.87
CA TRP A 132 8.29 -6.75 1.30
C TRP A 132 8.99 -5.82 2.30
N TRP A 133 8.93 -4.51 2.08
CA TRP A 133 9.48 -3.53 3.00
C TRP A 133 8.71 -3.51 4.33
N ALA A 134 7.38 -3.61 4.29
CA ALA A 134 6.54 -3.69 5.48
C ALA A 134 6.84 -4.93 6.33
N LEU A 135 7.29 -6.02 5.70
CA LEU A 135 7.79 -7.24 6.35
C LEU A 135 9.27 -7.15 6.80
N GLY A 136 9.94 -6.01 6.58
CA GLY A 136 11.33 -5.78 6.96
C GLY A 136 12.38 -6.27 5.95
N VAL A 137 11.99 -6.59 4.71
CA VAL A 137 12.88 -7.16 3.68
C VAL A 137 13.17 -6.15 2.57
N SER A 138 13.88 -5.07 2.93
CA SER A 138 14.11 -3.90 2.08
C SER A 138 14.90 -4.21 0.81
N SER A 139 15.83 -5.16 0.85
CA SER A 139 16.62 -5.55 -0.33
C SER A 139 15.75 -6.12 -1.46
N ILE A 140 14.76 -6.94 -1.12
CA ILE A 140 13.79 -7.48 -2.09
C ILE A 140 12.84 -6.37 -2.54
N ALA A 141 12.40 -5.52 -1.63
CA ALA A 141 11.56 -4.36 -1.96
C ALA A 141 12.24 -3.45 -3.01
N THR A 142 13.49 -3.04 -2.76
CA THR A 142 14.29 -2.21 -3.69
C THR A 142 14.41 -2.86 -5.06
N ARG A 143 14.68 -4.17 -5.13
CA ARG A 143 14.76 -4.89 -6.40
C ARG A 143 13.45 -4.82 -7.20
N HIS A 144 12.31 -4.91 -6.54
CA HIS A 144 11.01 -4.78 -7.21
C HIS A 144 10.73 -3.36 -7.70
N LEU A 145 11.16 -2.33 -6.96
CA LEU A 145 11.07 -0.93 -7.39
C LEU A 145 11.99 -0.64 -8.59
N GLU A 146 13.22 -1.16 -8.57
CA GLU A 146 14.15 -1.07 -9.70
C GLU A 146 13.56 -1.71 -10.95
N GLU A 147 12.94 -2.89 -10.82
CA GLU A 147 12.26 -3.56 -11.92
C GLU A 147 11.08 -2.73 -12.46
N ALA A 148 10.27 -2.15 -11.57
CA ALA A 148 9.17 -1.28 -11.97
C ALA A 148 9.67 -0.06 -12.76
N LEU A 149 10.74 0.58 -12.29
CA LEU A 149 11.36 1.74 -12.94
C LEU A 149 12.13 1.39 -14.22
N ARG A 150 12.61 0.15 -14.35
CA ARG A 150 13.20 -0.35 -15.59
C ARG A 150 12.15 -0.54 -16.69
N ILE A 151 10.93 -0.92 -16.31
CA ILE A 151 9.79 -1.05 -17.23
C ILE A 151 9.22 0.32 -17.57
N ASP A 152 8.98 1.16 -16.56
CA ASP A 152 8.50 2.54 -16.72
C ASP A 152 9.33 3.49 -15.84
N PRO A 153 10.33 4.17 -16.43
CA PRO A 153 11.18 5.14 -15.73
C PRO A 153 10.42 6.35 -15.17
N HIS A 154 9.17 6.56 -15.56
CA HIS A 154 8.32 7.66 -15.13
C HIS A 154 7.26 7.25 -14.10
N TYR A 155 7.20 5.98 -13.70
CA TYR A 155 6.21 5.49 -12.73
C TYR A 155 6.39 6.16 -11.36
N SER A 156 5.53 7.16 -11.09
CA SER A 156 5.68 8.09 -9.97
C SER A 156 5.68 7.40 -8.61
N LEU A 157 4.78 6.42 -8.42
CA LEU A 157 4.68 5.73 -7.13
C LEU A 157 5.93 4.90 -6.82
N ALA A 158 6.59 4.29 -7.82
CA ALA A 158 7.85 3.58 -7.57
C ALA A 158 8.97 4.54 -7.13
N LYS A 159 9.03 5.74 -7.71
CA LYS A 159 9.98 6.78 -7.28
C LYS A 159 9.71 7.23 -5.86
N LEU A 160 8.44 7.47 -5.53
CA LEU A 160 8.03 7.88 -4.18
C LEU A 160 8.44 6.83 -3.15
N HIS A 161 8.10 5.57 -3.37
CA HIS A 161 8.51 4.50 -2.44
C HIS A 161 10.02 4.32 -2.38
N ARG A 162 10.76 4.52 -3.47
CA ARG A 162 12.22 4.48 -3.42
C ARG A 162 12.76 5.56 -2.47
N SER A 163 12.26 6.78 -2.55
CA SER A 163 12.62 7.85 -1.61
C SER A 163 12.29 7.50 -0.16
N VAL A 164 11.12 6.89 0.08
CA VAL A 164 10.75 6.41 1.42
C VAL A 164 11.74 5.36 1.94
N LEU A 165 12.11 4.38 1.10
CA LEU A 165 13.04 3.31 1.48
C LEU A 165 14.48 3.82 1.70
N GLU A 166 14.88 4.87 0.98
CA GLU A 166 16.18 5.54 1.17
C GLU A 166 16.24 6.27 2.52
N ILE A 167 15.15 6.92 2.93
CA ILE A 167 15.03 7.58 4.24
C ILE A 167 14.89 6.54 5.36
N ARG A 168 14.13 5.47 5.09
CA ARG A 168 13.73 4.46 6.05
C ARG A 168 13.90 3.08 5.46
N ALA A 169 15.07 2.51 5.70
CA ALA A 169 15.38 1.15 5.25
C ALA A 169 14.34 0.15 5.79
N VAL A 170 13.94 0.27 7.06
CA VAL A 170 12.99 -0.65 7.72
C VAL A 170 11.94 0.17 8.51
N PRO A 171 10.65 -0.22 8.51
CA PRO A 171 9.61 0.45 9.28
C PRO A 171 9.79 0.40 10.80
N ASP A 172 9.23 1.39 11.52
CA ASP A 172 9.24 1.47 12.98
C ASP A 172 8.64 0.21 13.62
N TRP A 173 7.52 -0.29 13.10
CA TRP A 173 6.87 -1.47 13.66
C TRP A 173 7.72 -2.75 13.62
N VAL A 174 8.64 -2.87 12.65
CA VAL A 174 9.57 -4.00 12.58
C VAL A 174 10.64 -3.87 13.65
N LEU A 175 11.19 -2.66 13.83
CA LEU A 175 12.18 -2.37 14.86
C LEU A 175 11.60 -2.55 16.27
N ASP A 176 10.38 -2.07 16.48
CA ASP A 176 9.64 -2.22 17.74
C ASP A 176 9.38 -3.69 18.06
N SER A 177 9.01 -4.49 17.06
CA SER A 177 8.80 -5.92 17.22
C SER A 177 10.09 -6.67 17.60
N ALA A 178 11.19 -6.33 16.92
CA ALA A 178 12.51 -6.89 17.22
C ALA A 178 12.97 -6.53 18.65
N THR A 179 12.80 -5.27 19.04
CA THR A 179 13.14 -4.78 20.39
C THR A 179 12.35 -5.53 21.47
N ARG A 180 11.02 -5.64 21.33
CA ARG A 180 10.19 -6.41 22.26
C ARG A 180 10.58 -7.89 22.34
N SER A 181 11.03 -8.47 21.24
CA SER A 181 11.48 -9.87 21.19
C SER A 181 12.79 -10.07 21.95
N LEU A 182 13.72 -9.13 21.82
CA LEU A 182 14.98 -9.11 22.57
C LEU A 182 14.76 -8.93 24.07
N ASP A 183 13.89 -8.00 24.47
CA ASP A 183 13.55 -7.77 25.89
C ASP A 183 12.96 -9.04 26.54
N ARG A 184 12.06 -9.73 25.82
CA ARG A 184 11.50 -11.00 26.28
C ARG A 184 12.57 -12.07 26.43
N ALA A 185 13.50 -12.19 25.48
CA ALA A 185 14.59 -13.15 25.58
C ALA A 185 15.50 -12.86 26.77
N ALA A 186 15.82 -11.59 27.01
CA ALA A 186 16.63 -11.15 28.15
C ALA A 186 15.95 -11.38 29.51
N ALA A 187 14.63 -11.29 29.59
CA ALA A 187 13.87 -11.54 30.82
C ALA A 187 13.80 -13.02 31.24
N HIS A 188 14.21 -13.95 30.36
CA HIS A 188 14.24 -15.40 30.63
C HIS A 188 15.67 -15.94 30.87
N VAL A 189 16.66 -15.05 31.02
CA VAL A 189 18.06 -15.35 31.38
C VAL A 189 18.28 -14.98 32.84
#